data_AF-A0A8T4RRC1-F1
#
_entry.id   AF-A0A8T4RRC1-F1
#
_cell.length_a   1.000
_cell.length_b   1.000
_cell.length_c   1.000
_cell.angle_alpha   90.00
_cell.angle_beta   90.00
_cell.angle_gamma   90.00
#
_symmetry.space_group_name_H-M   'P 1'
#
loop_
_entity.id
_entity.type
_entity.pdbx_description
1 polymer ?
#
loop_
_entity_poly.entity_id
_entity_poly.type
_entity_poly.pdbx_seq_one_letter_code
_entity_poly.pdbx_strand_id
1 'polypeptide(L)'
;MAPDSLIETGVDRLVKLVQENGRISVPDASKQLGISSTVVEEWADFLEQEGIISIEHTFTKPYLIPRKVTKKEAETKAKEFSGKKDVFIRKAESTVGWLGKESDKLKGIKSDFDRITHGLGFDLGKVKGELDELHKYEQMKIELDKKVQEQKKSAQAKLGELSRTISNEHKKYQTLLNEIKQEEYTLQSEKKEASSLEEAELLLKKKIEGIKSTVNELDRKVSLGEAKIKASDAHVEKLKNLAEDIKSRADREKSLIEPLIEKSRMHEKKIMELQKSIIDKIMEKEKKMENAKKASQQFRKIFDKKIKVIGFIDKLNKDRDALEKDLMDLLKKAKSFKLTSKSADLTKEMQEMEKKFSEVDSKKKDFEKEYRQLGESLK
;
A
#
# COMPACT_ATOMS: atom_id res chain seq x y z
N MET A 1 -9.29 -32.59 -6.31
CA MET A 1 -8.07 -32.24 -7.06
C MET A 1 -8.43 -32.37 -8.53
N ALA A 2 -8.59 -31.25 -9.23
CA ALA A 2 -8.79 -31.29 -10.68
C ALA A 2 -7.44 -31.68 -11.32
N PRO A 3 -7.42 -32.58 -12.32
CA PRO A 3 -6.20 -32.84 -13.06
C PRO A 3 -5.76 -31.54 -13.74
N ASP A 4 -4.47 -31.19 -13.63
CA ASP A 4 -3.86 -30.10 -14.37
C ASP A 4 -4.07 -30.37 -15.86
N SER A 5 -5.08 -29.71 -16.44
CA SER A 5 -5.31 -29.72 -17.89
C SER A 5 -4.15 -29.00 -18.54
N LEU A 6 -3.11 -29.74 -18.94
CA LEU A 6 -2.06 -29.24 -19.82
C LEU A 6 -2.75 -28.57 -21.02
N ILE A 7 -2.49 -27.29 -21.21
CA ILE A 7 -2.99 -26.52 -22.35
C ILE A 7 -2.37 -27.15 -23.60
N GLU A 8 -3.17 -27.93 -24.33
CA GLU A 8 -2.74 -28.62 -25.54
C GLU A 8 -2.83 -27.66 -26.72
N THR A 9 -1.70 -27.40 -27.38
CA THR A 9 -1.64 -26.54 -28.55
C THR A 9 -2.06 -27.29 -29.82
N GLY A 10 -2.38 -26.56 -30.90
CA GLY A 10 -2.75 -27.18 -32.17
C GLY A 10 -1.66 -28.10 -32.75
N VAL A 11 -0.38 -27.75 -32.54
CA VAL A 11 0.78 -28.55 -32.95
C VAL A 11 0.84 -29.88 -32.19
N ASP A 12 0.56 -29.87 -30.88
CA ASP A 12 0.53 -31.09 -30.06
C ASP A 12 -0.53 -32.09 -30.56
N ARG A 13 -1.70 -31.57 -30.96
CA ARG A 13 -2.77 -32.39 -31.54
C ARG A 13 -2.35 -33.01 -32.86
N LEU A 14 -1.64 -32.27 -33.71
CA LEU A 14 -1.11 -32.79 -34.97
C LEU A 14 -0.11 -33.92 -34.73
N VAL A 15 0.82 -33.75 -33.78
CA VAL A 15 1.80 -34.80 -33.44
C VAL A 15 1.10 -36.06 -32.94
N LYS A 16 0.13 -35.94 -32.02
CA LYS A 16 -0.68 -37.09 -31.56
C LYS A 16 -1.39 -37.78 -32.71
N LEU A 17 -1.99 -37.00 -33.61
CA LEU A 17 -2.73 -37.52 -34.76
C LEU A 17 -1.84 -38.33 -35.70
N VAL A 18 -0.63 -37.85 -35.96
CA VAL A 18 0.37 -38.55 -36.79
C VAL A 18 0.87 -39.83 -36.08
N GLN A 19 1.03 -39.80 -34.75
CA GLN A 19 1.42 -40.96 -33.96
C GLN A 19 0.34 -42.05 -33.92
N GLU A 20 -0.93 -41.65 -33.74
CA GLU A 20 -2.07 -42.57 -33.68
C GLU A 20 -2.36 -43.24 -35.02
N ASN A 21 -2.35 -42.46 -36.11
CA ASN A 21 -2.64 -42.98 -37.44
C ASN A 21 -1.43 -43.64 -38.11
N GLY A 22 -0.21 -43.39 -37.61
CA GLY A 22 1.06 -43.87 -38.17
C GLY A 22 1.43 -43.29 -39.54
N ARG A 23 0.45 -42.88 -40.34
CA ARG A 23 0.63 -42.13 -41.60
C ARG A 23 -0.67 -41.41 -41.93
N ILE A 24 -0.63 -40.10 -42.12
CA ILE A 24 -1.82 -39.29 -42.45
C ILE A 24 -1.49 -38.27 -43.54
N SER A 25 -2.41 -38.06 -44.49
CA SER A 25 -2.21 -37.04 -45.53
C SER A 25 -2.49 -35.65 -44.95
N VAL A 26 -1.81 -34.61 -45.44
CA VAL A 26 -2.04 -33.23 -44.97
C VAL A 26 -3.51 -32.81 -45.14
N PRO A 27 -4.20 -33.09 -46.27
CA PRO A 27 -5.64 -32.80 -46.39
C PRO A 27 -6.53 -33.52 -45.36
N ASP A 28 -6.18 -34.75 -44.96
CA ASP A 28 -6.96 -35.50 -43.98
C ASP A 28 -6.70 -35.02 -42.55
N ALA A 29 -5.45 -34.68 -42.23
CA ALA A 29 -5.09 -34.04 -40.96
C ALA A 29 -5.76 -32.66 -40.81
N SER A 30 -5.78 -31.88 -41.88
CA SER A 30 -6.49 -30.59 -42.00
C SER A 30 -7.98 -30.72 -41.66
N LYS A 31 -8.66 -31.71 -42.25
CA LYS A 31 -10.07 -32.01 -41.95
C LYS A 31 -10.30 -32.45 -40.51
N GLN A 32 -9.43 -33.29 -39.95
CA GLN A 32 -9.58 -33.80 -38.58
C GLN A 32 -9.30 -32.73 -37.52
N LEU A 33 -8.35 -31.84 -37.77
CA LEU A 33 -8.00 -30.75 -36.85
C LEU A 33 -8.88 -29.50 -37.04
N GLY A 34 -9.64 -29.42 -38.13
CA GLY A 34 -10.51 -28.28 -38.43
C GLY A 34 -9.76 -27.00 -38.78
N ILE A 35 -8.57 -27.13 -39.38
CA ILE A 35 -7.67 -26.02 -39.76
C ILE A 35 -7.34 -26.10 -41.25
N SER A 36 -6.84 -25.02 -41.85
CA SER A 36 -6.51 -25.03 -43.29
C SER A 36 -5.28 -25.91 -43.58
N SER A 37 -5.25 -26.53 -44.77
CA SER A 37 -4.14 -27.39 -45.17
C SER A 37 -2.80 -26.66 -45.18
N THR A 38 -2.78 -25.38 -45.55
CA THR A 38 -1.59 -24.52 -45.51
C THR A 38 -1.00 -24.41 -44.10
N VAL A 39 -1.83 -24.28 -43.06
CA VAL A 39 -1.36 -24.22 -41.67
C VAL A 39 -0.80 -25.57 -41.21
N VAL A 40 -1.39 -26.68 -41.67
CA VAL A 40 -0.86 -28.03 -41.40
C VAL A 40 0.47 -28.25 -42.10
N GLU A 41 0.65 -27.75 -43.32
CA GLU A 41 1.93 -27.79 -44.05
C GLU A 41 3.00 -26.99 -43.31
N GLU A 42 2.70 -25.75 -42.89
CA GLU A 42 3.64 -24.93 -42.10
C GLU A 42 4.05 -25.61 -40.78
N TRP A 43 3.09 -26.22 -40.07
CA TRP A 43 3.40 -26.98 -38.86
C TRP A 43 4.19 -28.25 -39.17
N ALA A 44 3.90 -28.92 -40.28
CA ALA A 44 4.60 -30.12 -40.68
C ALA A 44 6.06 -29.82 -41.05
N ASP A 45 6.30 -28.75 -41.81
CA ASP A 45 7.64 -28.28 -42.17
C ASP A 45 8.45 -27.93 -40.91
N PHE A 46 7.83 -27.23 -39.95
CA PHE A 46 8.45 -26.94 -38.66
C PHE A 46 8.78 -28.23 -37.88
N LEU A 47 7.85 -29.18 -37.81
CA LEU A 47 8.06 -30.45 -37.10
C LEU A 47 9.06 -31.38 -37.81
N GLU A 48 9.20 -31.27 -39.13
CA GLU A 48 10.23 -31.98 -39.91
C GLU A 48 11.62 -31.39 -39.66
N GLN A 49 11.74 -30.07 -39.59
CA GLN A 49 12.98 -29.39 -39.20
C GLN A 49 13.43 -29.80 -37.78
N GLU A 50 12.50 -29.88 -36.84
CA GLU A 50 12.75 -30.38 -35.49
C GLU A 50 12.95 -31.91 -35.44
N GLY A 51 12.67 -32.62 -36.54
CA GLY A 51 12.87 -34.05 -36.69
C GLY A 51 11.88 -34.91 -35.89
N ILE A 52 10.69 -34.40 -35.64
CA ILE A 52 9.61 -35.08 -34.91
C ILE A 52 8.80 -35.96 -35.89
N ILE A 53 8.52 -35.42 -37.07
CA ILE A 53 7.84 -36.13 -38.16
C ILE A 53 8.68 -36.04 -39.44
N SER A 54 8.32 -36.81 -40.46
CA SER A 54 8.89 -36.71 -41.81
C SER A 54 7.77 -36.61 -42.82
N ILE A 55 7.98 -35.80 -43.85
CA ILE A 55 7.02 -35.56 -44.93
C ILE A 55 7.41 -36.46 -46.11
N GLU A 56 6.62 -37.49 -46.36
CA GLU A 56 6.77 -38.34 -47.55
C GLU A 56 5.79 -37.90 -48.64
N HIS A 57 6.32 -37.55 -49.82
CA HIS A 57 5.49 -37.28 -50.98
C HIS A 57 5.18 -38.56 -51.74
N THR A 58 3.89 -38.91 -51.85
CA THR A 58 3.44 -39.99 -52.74
C THR A 58 2.55 -39.38 -53.82
N PHE A 59 3.08 -39.33 -55.05
CA PHE A 59 2.55 -38.52 -56.16
C PHE A 59 2.51 -37.03 -55.81
N THR A 60 1.32 -36.42 -55.81
CA THR A 60 1.09 -34.99 -55.52
C THR A 60 0.63 -34.72 -54.10
N LYS A 61 0.55 -35.74 -53.23
CA LYS A 61 0.02 -35.62 -51.86
C LYS A 61 1.14 -35.81 -50.82
N PRO A 62 1.38 -34.82 -49.94
CA PRO A 62 2.28 -34.98 -48.79
C PRO A 62 1.61 -35.84 -47.70
N TYR A 63 2.37 -36.80 -47.17
CA TYR A 63 2.00 -37.64 -46.03
C TYR A 63 2.92 -37.38 -44.85
N LEU A 64 2.33 -37.19 -43.69
CA LEU A 64 3.02 -37.02 -42.42
C LEU A 64 3.21 -38.40 -41.79
N ILE A 65 4.46 -38.75 -41.51
CA ILE A 65 4.84 -40.04 -40.90
C ILE A 65 5.68 -39.74 -39.66
N PRO A 66 5.46 -40.44 -38.52
CA PRO A 66 6.30 -40.28 -37.35
C PRO A 66 7.74 -40.69 -37.70
N ARG A 67 8.69 -39.78 -37.49
CA ARG A 67 10.09 -40.07 -37.79
C ARG A 67 10.59 -41.10 -36.79
N LYS A 68 10.82 -42.33 -37.25
CA LYS A 68 11.53 -43.34 -36.45
C LYS A 68 12.99 -42.95 -36.43
N VAL A 69 13.44 -42.33 -35.34
CA VAL A 69 14.87 -42.03 -35.10
C VAL A 69 15.64 -43.31 -35.36
N THR A 70 16.48 -43.30 -36.38
CA THR A 70 17.24 -44.51 -36.72
C THR A 70 18.22 -44.80 -35.59
N LYS A 71 18.48 -46.09 -35.29
CA LYS A 71 19.44 -46.47 -34.23
C LYS A 71 20.79 -45.76 -34.40
N LYS A 72 21.20 -45.50 -35.65
CA LYS A 72 22.43 -44.81 -36.00
C LYS A 72 22.43 -43.31 -35.61
N GLU A 73 21.32 -42.60 -35.82
CA GLU A 73 21.17 -41.19 -35.38
C GLU A 73 21.05 -41.08 -33.86
N ALA A 74 20.38 -42.05 -33.22
CA ALA A 74 20.32 -42.13 -31.76
C ALA A 74 21.72 -42.37 -31.17
N GLU A 75 22.52 -43.24 -31.79
CA GLU A 75 23.90 -43.51 -31.39
C GLU A 75 24.83 -42.30 -31.60
N THR A 76 24.72 -41.57 -32.72
CA THR A 76 25.53 -40.35 -32.93
C THR A 76 25.15 -39.25 -31.95
N LYS A 77 23.85 -38.97 -31.74
CA LYS A 77 23.38 -38.01 -30.73
C LYS A 77 23.78 -38.43 -29.31
N ALA A 78 23.73 -39.72 -28.99
CA ALA A 78 24.19 -40.25 -27.70
C ALA A 78 25.70 -40.09 -27.50
N LYS A 79 26.51 -40.28 -28.55
CA LYS A 79 27.96 -40.04 -28.51
C LYS A 79 28.29 -38.57 -28.34
N GLU A 80 27.69 -37.68 -29.14
CA GLU A 80 27.86 -36.23 -28.98
C GLU A 80 27.45 -35.77 -27.59
N PHE A 81 26.35 -36.31 -27.06
CA PHE A 81 25.89 -36.03 -25.72
C PHE A 81 26.87 -36.55 -24.66
N SER A 82 27.42 -37.75 -24.80
CA SER A 82 28.43 -38.26 -23.87
C SER A 82 29.65 -37.33 -23.79
N GLY A 83 30.07 -36.76 -24.93
CA GLY A 83 31.14 -35.78 -24.99
C GLY A 83 30.77 -34.48 -24.27
N LYS A 84 29.60 -33.89 -24.60
CA LYS A 84 29.08 -32.69 -23.94
C LYS A 84 28.89 -32.89 -22.44
N LYS A 85 28.41 -34.06 -22.03
CA LYS A 85 28.20 -34.46 -20.65
C LYS A 85 29.50 -34.55 -19.87
N ASP A 86 30.53 -35.17 -20.41
CA ASP A 86 31.80 -35.27 -19.69
C ASP A 86 32.46 -33.89 -19.55
N VAL A 87 32.37 -33.03 -20.58
CA VAL A 87 32.78 -31.62 -20.49
C VAL A 87 31.96 -30.87 -19.44
N PHE A 88 30.65 -31.10 -19.40
CA PHE A 88 29.75 -30.54 -18.41
C PHE A 88 30.13 -30.96 -16.99
N ILE A 89 30.33 -32.26 -16.75
CA ILE A 89 30.69 -32.80 -15.42
C ILE A 89 31.99 -32.15 -14.96
N ARG A 90 33.01 -32.08 -15.83
CA ARG A 90 34.27 -31.42 -15.51
C ARG A 90 34.08 -29.93 -15.19
N LYS A 91 33.26 -29.20 -15.96
CA LYS A 91 33.00 -27.77 -15.74
C LYS A 91 32.23 -27.54 -14.42
N ALA A 92 31.28 -28.41 -14.10
CA ALA A 92 30.53 -28.38 -12.84
C ALA A 92 31.45 -28.70 -11.65
N GLU A 93 32.23 -29.77 -11.70
CA GLU A 93 33.20 -30.14 -10.66
C GLU A 93 34.26 -29.04 -10.46
N SER A 94 34.78 -28.45 -11.54
CA SER A 94 35.70 -27.31 -11.45
C SER A 94 35.05 -26.07 -10.82
N THR A 95 33.77 -25.83 -11.11
CA THR A 95 33.01 -24.70 -10.53
C THR A 95 32.75 -24.92 -9.05
N VAL A 96 32.33 -26.12 -8.64
CA VAL A 96 32.18 -26.48 -7.22
C VAL A 96 33.50 -26.33 -6.48
N GLY A 97 34.60 -26.83 -7.04
CA GLY A 97 35.93 -26.67 -6.46
C GLY A 97 36.36 -25.20 -6.34
N TRP A 98 36.02 -24.36 -7.33
CA TRP A 98 36.25 -22.91 -7.25
C TRP A 98 35.40 -22.25 -6.15
N LEU A 99 34.10 -22.57 -6.06
CA LEU A 99 33.20 -22.06 -5.00
C LEU A 99 33.71 -22.44 -3.59
N GLY A 100 34.24 -23.66 -3.44
CA GLY A 100 34.85 -24.12 -2.18
C GLY A 100 36.05 -23.26 -1.78
N LYS A 101 36.98 -23.01 -2.71
CA LYS A 101 38.14 -22.12 -2.46
C LYS A 101 37.70 -20.70 -2.12
N GLU A 102 36.66 -20.19 -2.79
CA GLU A 102 36.17 -18.84 -2.56
C GLU A 102 35.42 -18.71 -1.23
N SER A 103 34.70 -19.76 -0.82
CA SER A 103 34.12 -19.89 0.52
C SER A 103 35.18 -19.76 1.61
N ASP A 104 36.33 -20.42 1.45
CA ASP A 104 37.39 -20.36 2.46
C ASP A 104 38.01 -18.97 2.54
N LYS A 105 38.15 -18.26 1.42
CA LYS A 105 38.55 -16.84 1.43
C LYS A 105 37.52 -15.94 2.10
N LEU A 106 36.23 -16.13 1.83
CA LEU A 106 35.15 -15.38 2.49
C LEU A 106 35.12 -15.62 3.99
N LYS A 107 35.38 -16.85 4.44
CA LYS A 107 35.54 -17.16 5.87
C LYS A 107 36.76 -16.45 6.48
N GLY A 108 37.87 -16.39 5.75
CA GLY A 108 39.05 -15.61 6.15
C GLY A 108 38.73 -14.13 6.31
N ILE A 109 38.09 -13.52 5.31
CA ILE A 109 37.64 -12.11 5.35
C ILE A 109 36.70 -11.88 6.54
N LYS A 110 35.74 -12.77 6.78
CA LYS A 110 34.83 -12.68 7.91
C LYS A 110 35.56 -12.78 9.25
N SER A 111 36.52 -13.69 9.38
CA SER A 111 37.33 -13.84 10.60
C SER A 111 38.21 -12.61 10.86
N ASP A 112 38.88 -12.07 9.83
CA ASP A 112 39.71 -10.87 9.96
C ASP A 112 38.84 -9.66 10.30
N PHE A 113 37.67 -9.58 9.69
CA PHE A 113 36.69 -8.58 10.02
C PHE A 113 36.22 -8.69 11.47
N ASP A 114 35.84 -9.88 11.92
CA ASP A 114 35.43 -10.15 13.30
C ASP A 114 36.55 -9.80 14.30
N ARG A 115 37.81 -10.08 13.96
CA ARG A 115 38.99 -9.66 14.75
C ARG A 115 39.14 -8.15 14.82
N ILE A 116 38.99 -7.44 13.70
CA ILE A 116 39.00 -5.97 13.67
C ILE A 116 37.85 -5.43 14.52
N THR A 117 36.67 -6.04 14.47
CA THR A 117 35.51 -5.62 15.27
C THR A 117 35.77 -5.78 16.77
N HIS A 118 36.36 -6.91 17.18
CA HIS A 118 36.69 -7.20 18.58
C HIS A 118 37.85 -6.33 19.08
N GLY A 119 38.92 -6.16 18.28
CA GLY A 119 40.10 -5.38 18.66
C GLY A 119 39.81 -3.88 18.85
N LEU A 120 38.78 -3.36 18.17
CA LEU A 120 38.31 -1.99 18.36
C LEU A 120 37.40 -1.80 19.59
N GLY A 121 37.18 -2.85 20.41
CA GLY A 121 36.34 -2.77 21.61
C GLY A 121 34.86 -2.52 21.31
N PHE A 122 34.43 -2.63 20.05
CA PHE A 122 33.03 -2.54 19.67
C PHE A 122 32.36 -3.86 20.00
N ASP A 123 31.76 -3.93 21.19
CA ASP A 123 30.69 -4.90 21.45
C ASP A 123 29.50 -4.51 20.56
N LEU A 124 29.56 -4.93 19.29
CA LEU A 124 28.57 -4.62 18.25
C LEU A 124 27.17 -5.05 18.68
N GLY A 125 27.06 -6.06 19.55
CA GLY A 125 25.79 -6.44 20.17
C GLY A 125 25.19 -5.31 21.01
N LYS A 126 26.02 -4.63 21.82
CA LYS A 126 25.59 -3.47 22.63
C LYS A 126 25.28 -2.25 21.77
N VAL A 127 26.15 -1.90 20.83
CA VAL A 127 25.92 -0.73 19.95
C VAL A 127 24.71 -0.95 19.04
N LYS A 128 24.49 -2.17 18.54
CA LYS A 128 23.28 -2.53 17.79
C LYS A 128 22.05 -2.49 18.67
N GLY A 129 22.13 -2.98 19.91
CA GLY A 129 21.04 -2.87 20.89
C GLY A 129 20.66 -1.42 21.19
N GLU A 130 21.65 -0.56 21.43
CA GLU A 130 21.45 0.88 21.63
C GLU A 130 20.89 1.57 20.37
N LEU A 131 21.34 1.15 19.17
CA LEU A 131 20.80 1.67 17.90
C LEU A 131 19.35 1.21 17.66
N ASP A 132 19.02 -0.04 17.98
CA ASP A 132 17.68 -0.60 17.86
C ASP A 132 16.73 0.06 18.87
N GLU A 133 17.20 0.35 20.09
CA GLU A 133 16.48 1.17 21.07
C GLU A 133 16.28 2.60 20.57
N LEU A 134 17.32 3.23 20.01
CA LEU A 134 17.23 4.58 19.43
C LEU A 134 16.21 4.60 18.28
N HIS A 135 16.20 3.57 17.43
CA HIS A 135 15.24 3.44 16.34
C HIS A 135 13.81 3.25 16.88
N LYS A 136 13.62 2.46 17.94
CA LYS A 136 12.32 2.36 18.64
C LYS A 136 11.87 3.71 19.20
N TYR A 137 12.78 4.50 19.80
CA TYR A 137 12.46 5.84 20.27
C TYR A 137 12.10 6.80 19.13
N GLU A 138 12.78 6.70 17.99
CA GLU A 138 12.45 7.48 16.79
C GLU A 138 11.07 7.12 16.24
N GLN A 139 10.75 5.82 16.14
CA GLN A 139 9.42 5.36 15.75
C GLN A 139 8.33 5.81 16.73
N MET A 140 8.58 5.68 18.04
CA MET A 140 7.65 6.17 19.07
C MET A 140 7.45 7.69 18.97
N LYS A 141 8.49 8.46 18.65
CA LYS A 141 8.38 9.91 18.42
C LYS A 141 7.50 10.19 17.19
N ILE A 142 7.73 9.50 16.07
CA ILE A 142 6.94 9.67 14.85
C ILE A 142 5.45 9.34 15.10
N GLU A 143 5.17 8.25 15.82
CA GLU A 143 3.80 7.88 16.20
C GLU A 143 3.17 8.90 17.16
N LEU A 144 3.94 9.41 18.13
CA LEU A 144 3.46 10.42 19.07
C LEU A 144 3.16 11.73 18.34
N ASP A 145 4.05 12.18 17.45
CA ASP A 145 3.84 13.37 16.62
C ASP A 145 2.59 13.21 15.75
N LYS A 146 2.35 12.01 15.18
CA LYS A 146 1.14 11.71 14.43
C LYS A 146 -0.12 11.79 15.31
N LYS A 147 -0.10 11.19 16.50
CA LYS A 147 -1.22 11.26 17.47
C LYS A 147 -1.49 12.70 17.92
N VAL A 148 -0.45 13.49 18.17
CA VAL A 148 -0.57 14.91 18.53
C VAL A 148 -1.19 15.70 17.38
N GLN A 149 -0.77 15.46 16.14
CA GLN A 149 -1.36 16.10 14.96
C GLN A 149 -2.84 15.70 14.76
N GLU A 150 -3.18 14.44 14.95
CA GLU A 150 -4.57 13.95 14.89
C GLU A 150 -5.44 14.58 15.98
N GLN A 151 -4.94 14.63 17.23
CA GLN A 151 -5.65 15.29 18.33
C GLN A 151 -5.82 16.79 18.07
N LYS A 152 -4.80 17.48 17.54
CA LYS A 152 -4.87 18.88 17.14
C LYS A 152 -5.94 19.11 16.06
N LYS A 153 -5.96 18.28 15.02
CA LYS A 153 -6.98 18.34 13.96
C LYS A 153 -8.39 18.08 14.50
N SER A 154 -8.55 17.09 15.38
CA SER A 154 -9.84 16.79 16.02
C SER A 154 -10.33 17.94 16.89
N ALA A 155 -9.45 18.53 17.71
CA ALA A 155 -9.77 19.69 18.53
C ALA A 155 -10.15 20.91 17.67
N GLN A 156 -9.40 21.18 16.59
CA GLN A 156 -9.73 22.25 15.64
C GLN A 156 -11.09 22.04 14.96
N ALA A 157 -11.42 20.80 14.58
CA ALA A 157 -12.73 20.47 14.00
C ALA A 157 -13.86 20.74 15.00
N LYS A 158 -13.72 20.29 16.25
CA LYS A 158 -14.69 20.55 17.33
C LYS A 158 -14.87 22.04 17.62
N LEU A 159 -13.76 22.81 17.65
CA LEU A 159 -13.83 24.27 17.81
C LEU A 159 -14.54 24.95 16.63
N GLY A 160 -14.35 24.45 15.42
CA GLY A 160 -15.05 24.93 14.24
C GLY A 160 -16.56 24.66 14.29
N GLU A 161 -16.96 23.48 14.76
CA GLU A 161 -18.37 23.10 14.94
C GLU A 161 -19.05 23.93 16.04
N LEU A 162 -18.39 24.10 17.20
CA LEU A 162 -18.88 24.97 18.27
C LEU A 162 -19.02 26.43 17.79
N SER A 163 -18.04 26.95 17.06
CA SER A 163 -18.10 28.31 16.50
C SER A 163 -19.27 28.50 15.52
N ARG A 164 -19.56 27.49 14.69
CA ARG A 164 -20.74 27.50 13.80
C ARG A 164 -22.04 27.49 14.59
N THR A 165 -22.12 26.67 15.64
CA THR A 165 -23.30 26.58 16.50
C THR A 165 -23.56 27.92 17.20
N ILE A 166 -22.53 28.52 17.81
CA ILE A 166 -22.60 29.85 18.43
C ILE A 166 -23.03 30.91 17.41
N SER A 167 -22.47 30.89 16.21
CA SER A 167 -22.84 31.84 15.15
C SER A 167 -24.31 31.70 14.72
N ASN A 168 -24.81 30.47 14.62
CA ASN A 168 -26.21 30.21 14.27
C ASN A 168 -27.16 30.64 15.38
N GLU A 169 -26.86 30.34 16.64
CA GLU A 169 -27.67 30.79 17.77
C GLU A 169 -27.65 32.32 17.91
N HIS A 170 -26.51 32.96 17.65
CA HIS A 170 -26.44 34.42 17.63
C HIS A 170 -27.32 35.02 16.53
N LYS A 171 -27.36 34.43 15.33
CA LYS A 171 -28.25 34.87 14.25
C LYS A 171 -29.72 34.72 14.63
N LYS A 172 -30.13 33.58 15.21
CA LYS A 172 -31.50 33.37 15.70
C LYS A 172 -31.88 34.41 16.73
N TYR A 173 -31.00 34.69 17.68
CA TYR A 173 -31.20 35.71 18.70
C TYR A 173 -31.38 37.11 18.10
N GLN A 174 -30.57 37.48 17.09
CA GLN A 174 -30.71 38.76 16.38
C GLN A 174 -32.03 38.86 15.62
N THR A 175 -32.47 37.79 14.96
CA THR A 175 -33.78 37.74 14.30
C THR A 175 -34.91 37.95 15.30
N LEU A 176 -34.88 37.25 16.43
CA LEU A 176 -35.89 37.39 17.49
C LEU A 176 -35.93 38.81 18.07
N LEU A 177 -34.77 39.44 18.27
CA LEU A 177 -34.71 40.84 18.72
C LEU A 177 -35.35 41.80 17.71
N ASN A 178 -35.20 41.56 16.41
CA ASN A 178 -35.81 42.38 15.38
C ASN A 178 -37.33 42.16 15.32
N GLU A 179 -37.80 40.93 15.47
CA GLU A 179 -39.23 40.60 15.56
C GLU A 179 -39.88 41.28 16.78
N ILE A 180 -39.23 41.23 17.95
CA ILE A 180 -39.70 41.92 19.16
C ILE A 180 -39.81 43.43 18.92
N LYS A 181 -38.79 44.05 18.30
CA LYS A 181 -38.83 45.49 17.99
C LYS A 181 -39.95 45.87 17.01
N GLN A 182 -40.19 45.03 16.01
CA GLN A 182 -41.29 45.25 15.06
C GLN A 182 -42.64 45.13 15.75
N GLU A 183 -42.82 44.12 16.60
CA GLU A 183 -44.05 43.92 17.36
C GLU A 183 -44.29 45.07 18.36
N GLU A 184 -43.24 45.54 19.05
CA GLU A 184 -43.31 46.72 19.93
C GLU A 184 -43.73 47.98 19.17
N TYR A 185 -43.24 48.17 17.94
CA TYR A 185 -43.64 49.29 17.09
C TYR A 185 -45.13 49.19 16.69
N THR A 186 -45.58 48.01 16.25
CA THR A 186 -46.98 47.76 15.92
C THR A 186 -47.89 48.01 17.12
N LEU A 187 -47.53 47.48 18.29
CA LEU A 187 -48.28 47.67 19.53
C LEU A 187 -48.35 49.15 19.94
N GLN A 188 -47.27 49.92 19.76
CA GLN A 188 -47.30 51.36 20.03
C GLN A 188 -48.22 52.12 19.06
N SER A 189 -48.25 51.74 17.79
CA SER A 189 -49.17 52.32 16.80
C SER A 189 -50.62 52.00 17.15
N GLU A 190 -50.92 50.74 17.47
CA GLU A 190 -52.25 50.30 17.90
C GLU A 190 -52.70 50.99 19.19
N LYS A 191 -51.80 51.20 20.16
CA LYS A 191 -52.11 51.98 21.37
C LYS A 191 -52.48 53.42 21.06
N LYS A 192 -51.75 54.08 20.16
CA LYS A 192 -52.07 55.47 19.74
C LYS A 192 -53.41 55.55 19.02
N GLU A 193 -53.71 54.56 18.16
CA GLU A 193 -55.00 54.47 17.50
C GLU A 193 -56.14 54.19 18.49
N ALA A 194 -55.94 53.29 19.46
CA ALA A 194 -56.90 53.04 20.52
C ALA A 194 -57.17 54.30 21.36
N SER A 195 -56.14 55.06 21.74
CA SER A 195 -56.31 56.32 22.46
C SER A 195 -57.01 57.40 21.63
N SER A 196 -56.73 57.51 20.33
CA SER A 196 -57.43 58.47 19.47
C SER A 196 -58.90 58.07 19.24
N LEU A 197 -59.18 56.76 19.17
CA LEU A 197 -60.54 56.23 19.15
C LEU A 197 -61.26 56.47 20.47
N GLU A 198 -60.59 56.37 21.62
CA GLU A 198 -61.15 56.68 22.94
C GLU A 198 -61.49 58.18 23.08
N GLU A 199 -60.62 59.07 22.60
CA GLU A 199 -60.90 60.51 22.51
C GLU A 199 -62.07 60.81 21.56
N ALA A 200 -62.10 60.15 20.40
CA ALA A 200 -63.20 60.24 19.45
C ALA A 200 -64.50 59.68 20.05
N GLU A 201 -64.43 58.59 20.83
CA GLU A 201 -65.53 58.00 21.57
C GLU A 201 -66.03 58.97 22.64
N LEU A 202 -65.17 59.71 23.34
CA LEU A 202 -65.57 60.74 24.30
C LEU A 202 -66.32 61.89 23.63
N LEU A 203 -65.85 62.33 22.46
CA LEU A 203 -66.51 63.34 21.63
C LEU A 203 -67.83 62.82 21.02
N LEU A 204 -67.89 61.54 20.66
CA LEU A 204 -69.08 60.86 20.15
C LEU A 204 -70.05 60.51 21.27
N LYS A 205 -69.62 60.23 22.51
CA LYS A 205 -70.47 60.05 23.71
C LYS A 205 -71.33 61.28 23.97
N LYS A 206 -70.78 62.48 23.74
CA LYS A 206 -71.56 63.74 23.71
C LYS A 206 -72.58 63.82 22.57
N LYS A 207 -72.43 63.02 21.50
CA LYS A 207 -73.37 62.89 20.37
C LYS A 207 -74.29 61.65 20.47
N ILE A 208 -73.91 60.62 21.25
CA ILE A 208 -74.50 59.27 21.39
C ILE A 208 -75.67 59.20 22.38
N GLU A 209 -76.07 60.30 23.01
CA GLU A 209 -77.47 60.40 23.46
C GLU A 209 -78.47 60.13 22.32
N GLY A 210 -78.06 60.30 21.04
CA GLY A 210 -78.87 59.97 19.86
C GLY A 210 -78.59 58.63 19.16
N ILE A 211 -77.52 57.89 19.46
CA ILE A 211 -77.06 56.75 18.62
C ILE A 211 -76.79 55.51 19.49
N LYS A 212 -77.86 54.88 19.99
CA LYS A 212 -77.80 53.76 20.94
C LYS A 212 -77.80 52.37 20.27
N SER A 213 -78.14 52.28 18.98
CA SER A 213 -78.23 51.02 18.22
C SER A 213 -76.90 50.61 17.55
N THR A 214 -76.12 51.57 17.08
CA THR A 214 -74.80 51.35 16.47
C THR A 214 -73.74 50.94 17.49
N VAL A 215 -74.00 51.19 18.78
CA VAL A 215 -73.15 50.82 19.94
C VAL A 215 -72.99 49.30 20.08
N ASN A 216 -74.02 48.50 19.81
CA ASN A 216 -73.95 47.04 19.95
C ASN A 216 -73.01 46.36 18.93
N GLU A 217 -72.81 46.97 17.76
CA GLU A 217 -71.92 46.45 16.72
C GLU A 217 -70.47 46.92 16.93
N LEU A 218 -70.28 48.09 17.53
CA LEU A 218 -69.00 48.64 17.96
C LEU A 218 -68.45 47.95 19.21
N ASP A 219 -69.28 47.62 20.20
CA ASP A 219 -68.88 46.85 21.40
C ASP A 219 -68.26 45.48 21.01
N ARG A 220 -68.80 44.84 19.96
CA ARG A 220 -68.22 43.61 19.41
C ARG A 220 -66.84 43.83 18.78
N LYS A 221 -66.64 44.96 18.08
CA LYS A 221 -65.35 45.30 17.46
C LYS A 221 -64.30 45.72 18.50
N VAL A 222 -64.69 46.47 19.53
CA VAL A 222 -63.83 46.84 20.67
C VAL A 222 -63.43 45.61 21.46
N SER A 223 -64.38 44.72 21.78
CA SER A 223 -64.09 43.45 22.46
C SER A 223 -63.14 42.55 21.65
N LEU A 224 -63.28 42.53 20.32
CA LEU A 224 -62.34 41.84 19.42
C LEU A 224 -60.96 42.50 19.38
N GLY A 225 -60.89 43.83 19.46
CA GLY A 225 -59.63 44.59 19.57
C GLY A 225 -58.89 44.31 20.87
N GLU A 226 -59.57 44.41 22.01
CA GLU A 226 -58.99 44.09 23.33
C GLU A 226 -58.54 42.63 23.42
N ALA A 227 -59.28 41.71 22.82
CA ALA A 227 -58.90 40.30 22.76
C ALA A 227 -57.62 40.09 21.93
N LYS A 228 -57.45 40.83 20.83
CA LYS A 228 -56.21 40.80 20.02
C LYS A 228 -55.03 41.39 20.78
N ILE A 229 -55.21 42.53 21.44
CA ILE A 229 -54.15 43.17 22.26
C ILE A 229 -53.70 42.22 23.37
N LYS A 230 -54.63 41.61 24.11
CA LYS A 230 -54.29 40.61 25.15
C LYS A 230 -53.58 39.39 24.59
N ALA A 231 -53.95 38.93 23.38
CA ALA A 231 -53.27 37.82 22.73
C ALA A 231 -51.85 38.17 22.29
N SER A 232 -51.64 39.38 21.75
CA SER A 232 -50.32 39.88 21.35
C SER A 232 -49.42 40.13 22.56
N ASP A 233 -49.91 40.75 23.63
CA ASP A 233 -49.16 40.93 24.88
C ASP A 233 -48.72 39.59 25.48
N ALA A 234 -49.62 38.59 25.50
CA ALA A 234 -49.29 37.25 25.97
C ALA A 234 -48.26 36.54 25.06
N HIS A 235 -48.26 36.82 23.76
CA HIS A 235 -47.28 36.28 22.82
C HIS A 235 -45.91 36.94 22.99
N VAL A 236 -45.84 38.27 23.12
CA VAL A 236 -44.60 39.01 23.41
C VAL A 236 -43.96 38.49 24.69
N GLU A 237 -44.75 38.23 25.72
CA GLU A 237 -44.21 37.74 26.99
C GLU A 237 -43.70 36.30 26.89
N LYS A 238 -44.33 35.45 26.07
CA LYS A 238 -43.78 34.13 25.71
C LYS A 238 -42.44 34.25 24.99
N LEU A 239 -42.33 35.18 24.03
CA LEU A 239 -41.08 35.38 23.28
C LEU A 239 -39.96 35.90 24.18
N LYS A 240 -40.24 36.81 25.12
CA LYS A 240 -39.26 37.27 26.12
C LYS A 240 -38.77 36.14 27.01
N ASN A 241 -39.68 35.32 27.54
CA ASN A 241 -39.32 34.15 28.35
C ASN A 241 -38.45 33.16 27.56
N LEU A 242 -38.75 32.97 26.27
CA LEU A 242 -37.98 32.09 25.39
C LEU A 242 -36.58 32.66 25.08
N ALA A 243 -36.49 33.98 24.88
CA ALA A 243 -35.21 34.68 24.73
C ALA A 243 -34.33 34.57 25.98
N GLU A 244 -34.92 34.71 27.16
CA GLU A 244 -34.23 34.60 28.45
C GLU A 244 -33.75 33.17 28.72
N ASP A 245 -34.57 32.17 28.37
CA ASP A 245 -34.19 30.76 28.47
C ASP A 245 -33.04 30.41 27.51
N ILE A 246 -33.08 30.87 26.24
CA ILE A 246 -31.97 30.71 25.28
C ILE A 246 -30.69 31.37 25.80
N LYS A 247 -30.79 32.60 26.32
CA LYS A 247 -29.64 33.31 26.90
C LYS A 247 -29.03 32.53 28.07
N SER A 248 -29.86 32.01 28.97
CA SER A 248 -29.38 31.23 30.12
C SER A 248 -28.70 29.92 29.71
N ARG A 249 -29.17 29.26 28.63
CA ARG A 249 -28.53 28.06 28.06
C ARG A 249 -27.19 28.40 27.42
N ALA A 250 -27.12 29.47 26.64
CA ALA A 250 -25.87 29.94 26.03
C ALA A 250 -24.81 30.29 27.09
N ASP A 251 -25.22 30.95 28.19
CA ASP A 251 -24.32 31.26 29.30
C ASP A 251 -23.87 30.00 30.06
N ARG A 252 -24.75 29.01 30.25
CA ARG A 252 -24.37 27.71 30.82
C ARG A 252 -23.38 26.95 29.95
N GLU A 253 -23.63 26.85 28.64
CA GLU A 253 -22.69 26.20 27.72
C GLU A 253 -21.34 26.92 27.67
N LYS A 254 -21.35 28.26 27.68
CA LYS A 254 -20.13 29.07 27.78
C LYS A 254 -19.35 28.76 29.06
N SER A 255 -20.03 28.67 30.21
CA SER A 255 -19.42 28.33 31.50
C SER A 255 -18.85 26.91 31.58
N LEU A 256 -19.37 25.97 30.77
CA LEU A 256 -18.82 24.61 30.64
C LEU A 256 -17.61 24.55 29.70
N ILE A 257 -17.57 25.44 28.70
CA ILE A 257 -16.47 25.54 27.74
C ILE A 257 -15.26 26.24 28.35
N GLU A 258 -15.45 27.27 29.17
CA GLU A 258 -14.37 28.04 29.82
C GLU A 258 -13.34 27.16 30.57
N PRO A 259 -13.73 26.22 31.46
CA PRO A 259 -12.77 25.33 32.14
C PRO A 259 -12.13 24.30 31.20
N LEU A 260 -12.79 23.94 30.09
CA LEU A 260 -12.20 23.05 29.07
C LEU A 260 -11.14 23.78 28.24
N ILE A 261 -11.36 25.05 27.91
CA ILE A 261 -10.38 25.94 27.27
C ILE A 261 -9.16 26.10 28.19
N GLU A 262 -9.38 26.35 29.48
CA GLU A 262 -8.29 26.54 30.43
C GLU A 262 -7.50 25.24 30.67
N LYS A 263 -8.19 24.09 30.75
CA LYS A 263 -7.54 22.77 30.82
C LYS A 263 -6.76 22.46 29.55
N SER A 264 -7.28 22.82 28.37
CA SER A 264 -6.59 22.69 27.09
C SER A 264 -5.32 23.55 27.05
N ARG A 265 -5.38 24.81 27.50
CA ARG A 265 -4.22 25.71 27.59
C ARG A 265 -3.17 25.21 28.58
N MET A 266 -3.59 24.64 29.71
CA MET A 266 -2.67 24.00 30.66
C MET A 266 -1.95 22.79 30.05
N HIS A 267 -2.67 21.95 29.29
CA HIS A 267 -2.05 20.82 28.59
C HIS A 267 -1.08 21.29 27.50
N GLU A 268 -1.44 22.34 26.75
CA GLU A 268 -0.57 22.95 25.74
C GLU A 268 0.72 23.51 26.37
N LYS A 269 0.61 24.24 27.50
CA LYS A 269 1.78 24.70 28.26
C LYS A 269 2.66 23.55 28.75
N LYS A 270 2.09 22.50 29.34
CA LYS A 270 2.85 21.31 29.76
C LYS A 270 3.55 20.60 28.61
N ILE A 271 2.91 20.53 27.44
CA ILE A 271 3.51 19.95 26.23
C ILE A 271 4.69 20.82 25.78
N MET A 272 4.54 22.14 25.75
CA MET A 272 5.63 23.06 25.39
C MET A 272 6.79 23.00 26.38
N GLU A 273 6.52 22.91 27.69
CA GLU A 273 7.53 22.75 28.73
C GLU A 273 8.28 21.41 28.61
N LEU A 274 7.57 20.31 28.33
CA LEU A 274 8.18 19.00 28.08
C LEU A 274 9.03 19.00 26.81
N GLN A 275 8.53 19.59 25.72
CA GLN A 275 9.28 19.75 24.47
C GLN A 275 10.53 20.60 24.69
N LYS A 276 10.42 21.70 25.44
CA LYS A 276 11.55 22.55 25.79
C LYS A 276 12.57 21.82 26.67
N SER A 277 12.14 21.08 27.70
CA SER A 277 13.04 20.26 28.53
C SER A 277 13.76 19.18 27.73
N ILE A 278 13.09 18.57 26.74
CA ILE A 278 13.68 17.56 25.86
C ILE A 278 14.68 18.22 24.91
N ILE A 279 14.33 19.36 24.30
CA ILE A 279 15.23 20.13 23.42
C ILE A 279 16.45 20.63 24.21
N ASP A 280 16.27 21.15 25.42
CA ASP A 280 17.36 21.62 26.27
C ASP A 280 18.30 20.46 26.66
N LYS A 281 17.76 19.28 27.02
CA LYS A 281 18.55 18.06 27.28
C LYS A 281 19.28 17.56 26.03
N ILE A 282 18.68 17.72 24.85
CA ILE A 282 19.30 17.37 23.56
C ILE A 282 20.41 18.37 23.25
N MET A 283 20.18 19.67 23.38
CA MET A 283 21.15 20.75 23.10
C MET A 283 22.33 20.73 24.09
N GLU A 284 22.10 20.37 25.34
CA GLU A 284 23.14 20.21 26.36
C GLU A 284 24.02 18.97 26.08
N LYS A 285 23.44 17.90 25.51
CA LYS A 285 24.19 16.78 24.94
C LYS A 285 24.86 17.14 23.60
N GLU A 286 24.27 18.03 22.81
CA GLU A 286 24.76 18.46 21.49
C GLU A 286 26.00 19.36 21.60
N LYS A 287 26.05 20.27 22.59
CA LYS A 287 27.23 21.11 22.90
C LYS A 287 28.44 20.30 23.38
N LYS A 288 28.23 19.15 24.01
CA LYS A 288 29.31 18.20 24.35
C LYS A 288 29.74 17.33 23.16
N MET A 289 29.03 17.41 22.04
CA MET A 289 29.17 16.52 20.88
C MET A 289 29.56 17.23 19.58
N GLU A 290 29.99 18.48 19.58
CA GLU A 290 30.37 19.16 18.33
C GLU A 290 31.63 18.55 17.68
N ASN A 291 32.57 18.06 18.49
CA ASN A 291 33.68 17.20 18.04
C ASN A 291 33.24 15.74 17.77
N ALA A 292 32.17 15.28 18.43
CA ALA A 292 31.60 13.96 18.23
C ALA A 292 30.71 13.85 16.98
N LYS A 293 30.16 14.95 16.44
CA LYS A 293 29.34 14.95 15.22
C LYS A 293 30.18 14.64 13.98
N LYS A 294 31.39 15.19 13.87
CA LYS A 294 32.32 14.85 12.78
C LYS A 294 32.82 13.42 12.90
N ALA A 295 33.18 12.99 14.11
CA ALA A 295 33.54 11.60 14.39
C ALA A 295 32.36 10.63 14.15
N SER A 296 31.14 11.00 14.52
CA SER A 296 29.90 10.22 14.33
C SER A 296 29.50 10.14 12.87
N GLN A 297 29.67 11.20 12.07
CA GLN A 297 29.42 11.15 10.62
C GLN A 297 30.45 10.27 9.90
N GLN A 298 31.74 10.37 10.27
CA GLN A 298 32.77 9.47 9.73
C GLN A 298 32.53 8.02 10.20
N PHE A 299 32.17 7.83 11.46
CA PHE A 299 31.81 6.53 12.02
C PHE A 299 30.58 5.94 11.34
N ARG A 300 29.53 6.73 11.11
CA ARG A 300 28.32 6.30 10.39
C ARG A 300 28.64 5.91 8.95
N LYS A 301 29.49 6.67 8.25
CA LYS A 301 29.97 6.27 6.91
C LYS A 301 30.73 4.95 6.93
N ILE A 302 31.62 4.75 7.92
CA ILE A 302 32.36 3.49 8.09
C ILE A 302 31.39 2.36 8.45
N PHE A 303 30.43 2.61 9.34
CA PHE A 303 29.44 1.64 9.81
C PHE A 303 28.44 1.26 8.71
N ASP A 304 27.98 2.20 7.90
CA ASP A 304 27.10 1.94 6.76
C ASP A 304 27.84 1.15 5.68
N LYS A 305 29.11 1.50 5.39
CA LYS A 305 29.97 0.68 4.51
C LYS A 305 30.15 -0.73 5.08
N LYS A 306 30.37 -0.83 6.39
CA LYS A 306 30.55 -2.09 7.12
C LYS A 306 29.30 -2.98 7.06
N ILE A 307 28.11 -2.42 7.32
CA ILE A 307 26.82 -3.13 7.20
C ILE A 307 26.60 -3.60 5.76
N LYS A 308 26.90 -2.75 4.77
CA LYS A 308 26.80 -3.13 3.35
C LYS A 308 27.71 -4.32 3.04
N VAL A 309 28.96 -4.29 3.48
CA VAL A 309 29.93 -5.39 3.29
C VAL A 309 29.44 -6.68 3.95
N ILE A 310 28.94 -6.63 5.20
CA ILE A 310 28.36 -7.81 5.86
C ILE A 310 27.17 -8.35 5.07
N GLY A 311 26.25 -7.47 4.65
CA GLY A 311 25.09 -7.85 3.85
C GLY A 311 25.47 -8.49 2.53
N PHE A 312 26.51 -7.98 1.86
CA PHE A 312 27.08 -8.58 0.65
C PHE A 312 27.70 -9.96 0.92
N ILE A 313 28.45 -10.12 2.00
CA ILE A 313 29.04 -11.42 2.38
C ILE A 313 27.94 -12.45 2.66
N ASP A 314 26.90 -12.08 3.40
CA ASP A 314 25.79 -12.99 3.72
C ASP A 314 24.99 -13.36 2.46
N LYS A 315 24.76 -12.41 1.57
CA LYS A 315 24.12 -12.66 0.27
C LYS A 315 24.97 -13.62 -0.58
N LEU A 316 26.26 -13.33 -0.73
CA LEU A 316 27.19 -14.19 -1.47
C LEU A 316 27.25 -15.61 -0.88
N ASN A 317 27.22 -15.77 0.44
CA ASN A 317 27.15 -17.11 1.03
C ASN A 317 25.87 -17.86 0.64
N LYS A 318 24.71 -17.18 0.66
CA LYS A 318 23.44 -17.79 0.24
C LYS A 318 23.44 -18.15 -1.24
N ASP A 319 23.91 -17.25 -2.09
CA ASP A 319 23.95 -17.45 -3.54
C ASP A 319 24.94 -18.57 -3.91
N ARG A 320 26.08 -18.65 -3.20
CA ARG A 320 27.02 -19.77 -3.29
C ARG A 320 26.32 -21.09 -2.93
N ASP A 321 25.68 -21.16 -1.77
CA ASP A 321 25.06 -22.40 -1.28
C ASP A 321 23.95 -22.89 -2.22
N ALA A 322 23.16 -21.97 -2.77
CA ALA A 322 22.17 -22.26 -3.78
C ALA A 322 22.82 -22.79 -5.07
N LEU A 323 23.87 -22.13 -5.55
CA LEU A 323 24.59 -22.51 -6.77
C LEU A 323 25.28 -23.87 -6.63
N GLU A 324 25.90 -24.13 -5.48
CA GLU A 324 26.53 -25.42 -5.15
C GLU A 324 25.50 -26.54 -5.12
N LYS A 325 24.34 -26.30 -4.49
CA LYS A 325 23.23 -27.26 -4.47
C LYS A 325 22.71 -27.57 -5.87
N ASP A 326 22.44 -26.55 -6.67
CA ASP A 326 21.96 -26.70 -8.05
C ASP A 326 22.98 -27.49 -8.92
N LEU A 327 24.27 -27.19 -8.77
CA LEU A 327 25.36 -27.90 -9.45
C LEU A 327 25.46 -29.37 -8.99
N MET A 328 25.34 -29.64 -7.70
CA MET A 328 25.36 -30.99 -7.15
C MET A 328 24.16 -31.82 -7.63
N ASP A 329 22.98 -31.23 -7.69
CA ASP A 329 21.78 -31.91 -8.18
C ASP A 329 21.90 -32.21 -9.69
N LEU A 330 22.45 -31.26 -10.46
CA LEU A 330 22.77 -31.50 -11.86
C LEU A 330 23.84 -32.59 -12.05
N LEU A 331 24.89 -32.61 -11.22
CA LEU A 331 25.91 -33.66 -11.24
C LEU A 331 25.32 -35.03 -10.92
N LYS A 332 24.43 -35.12 -9.92
CA LYS A 332 23.72 -36.35 -9.59
C LYS A 332 22.86 -36.81 -10.76
N LYS A 333 22.07 -35.91 -11.36
CA LYS A 333 21.26 -36.20 -12.56
C LYS A 333 22.14 -36.69 -13.71
N ALA A 334 23.20 -35.96 -14.05
CA ALA A 334 24.14 -36.35 -15.09
C ALA A 334 24.77 -37.73 -14.80
N LYS A 335 25.21 -38.01 -13.57
CA LYS A 335 25.79 -39.31 -13.21
C LYS A 335 24.74 -40.43 -13.29
N SER A 336 23.52 -40.21 -12.80
CA SER A 336 22.41 -41.18 -12.86
C SER A 336 21.95 -41.48 -14.29
N PHE A 337 22.08 -40.52 -15.20
CA PHE A 337 21.74 -40.68 -16.62
C PHE A 337 22.59 -41.76 -17.34
N LYS A 338 23.75 -42.17 -16.79
CA LYS A 338 24.50 -43.32 -17.32
C LYS A 338 23.74 -44.65 -17.14
N LEU A 339 22.81 -44.71 -16.18
CA LEU A 339 22.08 -45.91 -15.79
C LEU A 339 20.75 -46.06 -16.54
N THR A 340 20.15 -44.96 -17.02
CA THR A 340 18.81 -44.92 -17.64
C THR A 340 18.82 -44.80 -19.17
N SER A 341 19.98 -44.92 -19.82
CA SER A 341 20.26 -44.61 -21.23
C SER A 341 19.53 -45.47 -22.30
N LYS A 342 18.50 -46.23 -21.93
CA LYS A 342 17.74 -47.12 -22.84
C LYS A 342 16.29 -46.69 -23.12
N SER A 343 15.78 -45.60 -22.53
CA SER A 343 14.40 -45.15 -22.74
C SER A 343 14.26 -44.10 -23.86
N ALA A 344 13.08 -44.03 -24.48
CA ALA A 344 12.74 -43.06 -25.53
C ALA A 344 12.68 -41.59 -25.03
N ASP A 345 12.65 -41.35 -23.71
CA ASP A 345 12.61 -40.02 -23.09
C ASP A 345 13.99 -39.32 -22.99
N LEU A 346 15.03 -39.93 -23.52
CA LEU A 346 16.42 -39.47 -23.41
C LEU A 346 16.62 -38.03 -23.91
N THR A 347 15.95 -37.65 -25.01
CA THR A 347 16.05 -36.30 -25.59
C THR A 347 15.43 -35.23 -24.70
N LYS A 348 14.31 -35.54 -24.03
CA LYS A 348 13.61 -34.58 -23.16
C LYS A 348 14.39 -34.31 -21.88
N GLU A 349 14.93 -35.36 -21.26
CA GLU A 349 15.80 -35.23 -20.10
C GLU A 349 17.09 -34.47 -20.42
N MET A 350 17.62 -34.62 -21.64
CA MET A 350 18.76 -33.85 -22.13
C MET A 350 18.45 -32.36 -22.25
N GLN A 351 17.33 -32.00 -22.87
CA GLN A 351 16.91 -30.60 -23.00
C GLN A 351 16.69 -29.96 -21.63
N GLU A 352 16.10 -30.68 -20.67
CA GLU A 352 15.94 -30.18 -19.30
C GLU A 352 17.30 -29.94 -18.63
N MET A 353 18.28 -30.83 -18.83
CA MET A 353 19.62 -30.69 -18.28
C MET A 353 20.38 -29.51 -18.88
N GLU A 354 20.30 -29.32 -20.20
CA GLU A 354 20.90 -28.17 -20.89
C GLU A 354 20.28 -26.84 -20.42
N LYS A 355 18.96 -26.78 -20.28
CA LYS A 355 18.26 -25.59 -19.76
C LYS A 355 18.71 -25.25 -18.33
N LYS A 356 18.67 -26.23 -17.43
CA LYS A 356 19.11 -26.03 -16.04
C LYS A 356 20.58 -25.65 -15.94
N PHE A 357 21.41 -26.15 -16.85
CA PHE A 357 22.81 -25.73 -16.93
C PHE A 357 22.95 -24.25 -17.32
N SER A 358 22.20 -23.80 -18.33
CA SER A 358 22.23 -22.41 -18.76
C SER A 358 21.81 -21.46 -17.62
N GLU A 359 20.80 -21.86 -16.85
CA GLU A 359 20.34 -21.13 -15.66
C GLU A 359 21.46 -21.05 -14.60
N VAL A 360 22.12 -22.17 -14.30
CA VAL A 360 23.24 -22.23 -13.36
C VAL A 360 24.45 -21.42 -13.84
N ASP A 361 24.77 -21.44 -15.14
CA ASP A 361 25.86 -20.63 -15.71
C ASP A 361 25.57 -19.13 -15.62
N SER A 362 24.29 -18.72 -15.77
CA SER A 362 23.87 -17.34 -15.54
C SER A 362 24.05 -16.94 -14.08
N LYS A 363 23.51 -17.74 -13.13
CA LYS A 363 23.66 -17.49 -11.69
C LYS A 363 25.13 -17.41 -11.27
N LYS A 364 25.98 -18.24 -11.86
CA LYS A 364 27.43 -18.20 -11.64
C LYS A 364 28.04 -16.86 -12.07
N LYS A 365 27.69 -16.33 -13.25
CA LYS A 365 28.20 -15.04 -13.73
C LYS A 365 27.76 -13.89 -12.84
N ASP A 366 26.51 -13.93 -12.37
CA ASP A 366 25.99 -12.95 -11.42
C ASP A 366 26.75 -13.01 -10.09
N PHE A 367 26.96 -14.22 -9.56
CA PHE A 367 27.79 -14.45 -8.37
C PHE A 367 29.22 -13.92 -8.55
N GLU A 368 29.89 -14.19 -9.68
CA GLU A 368 31.24 -13.69 -9.97
C GLU A 368 31.29 -12.15 -10.02
N LYS A 369 30.25 -11.52 -10.58
CA LYS A 369 30.14 -10.06 -10.64
C LYS A 369 29.99 -9.46 -9.24
N GLU A 370 29.10 -10.02 -8.42
CA GLU A 370 28.89 -9.58 -7.04
C GLU A 370 30.12 -9.81 -6.17
N TYR A 371 30.82 -10.92 -6.38
CA TYR A 371 32.07 -11.22 -5.69
C TYR A 371 33.15 -10.18 -6.03
N ARG A 372 33.27 -9.76 -7.30
CA ARG A 372 34.20 -8.68 -7.70
C ARG A 372 33.83 -7.34 -7.03
N GLN A 373 32.54 -7.02 -6.96
CA GLN A 373 32.05 -5.79 -6.29
C GLN A 373 32.38 -5.78 -4.79
N LEU A 374 32.32 -6.94 -4.13
CA LEU A 374 32.78 -7.07 -2.74
C LEU A 374 34.27 -6.75 -2.62
N GLY A 375 35.09 -7.30 -3.53
CA GLY A 375 36.52 -7.00 -3.57
C GLY A 375 36.85 -5.52 -3.80
N GLU A 376 36.06 -4.82 -4.61
CA GLU A 376 36.17 -3.36 -4.79
C GLU A 376 35.71 -2.58 -3.56
N SER A 377 34.68 -3.05 -2.86
CA SER A 377 34.15 -2.41 -1.65
C SER A 377 35.05 -2.54 -0.42
N LEU A 378 35.98 -3.51 -0.46
CA LEU A 378 36.99 -3.75 0.58
C LEU A 378 38.28 -2.93 0.37
N LYS A 379 38.49 -2.37 -0.81
CA LYS A 379 39.58 -1.42 -1.11
C LYS A 379 39.16 0.00 -0.70
#